data_AF-A0A2S0WDR7-F1
#
_entry.id   AF-A0A2S0WDR7-F1
#
_cell.length_a   1.000
_cell.length_b   1.000
_cell.length_c   1.000
_cell.angle_alpha   90.00
_cell.angle_beta   90.00
_cell.angle_gamma   90.00
#
_symmetry.space_group_name_H-M   'P 1'
#
loop_
_entity.id
_entity.type
_entity.pdbx_description
1 polymer ?
#
loop_
_entity_poly.entity_id
_entity_poly.type
_entity_poly.pdbx_seq_one_letter_code
_entity_poly.pdbx_strand_id
1 'polypeptide(L)'
;MSQTRDALVVVASTRAAAGALEDTSGALAVEWLRGRGFACPEPVIVADADIPGYLDGLFRAPASLPDVLLTSGGTGLTPDDNTVEAITPHLDKELPGLVAEFFRRGAHNVPTAVLSGAVAGVAGRTFVMALPGSRGGVSDGLAVLEPVIDHIVDQVRGRRAGHPPADPGYVAEQTGKVIHTAITEAPLEDLVAQARRETSTRAMGALVSFDGVVRDHDGGQGVLGLTYSAHPDAPRVLAEVVGGVVTEHPAVRAWVAHRVGELAIGEIAFLVVTAAAHRGPAFAAAEEIADRVKAEVPIWKEQVMADGTTQWVGL
;
A
#
# COMPACT_ATOMS: atom_id res chain seq x y z
N MET A 1 8.37 -14.54 2.66
CA MET A 1 7.26 -15.35 2.10
C MET A 1 6.02 -14.48 2.14
N SER A 2 5.47 -14.10 0.99
CA SER A 2 4.18 -13.39 0.95
C SER A 2 3.12 -14.31 1.54
N GLN A 3 2.41 -13.88 2.60
CA GLN A 3 1.27 -14.63 3.11
C GLN A 3 0.17 -14.64 2.05
N THR A 4 -0.22 -15.84 1.59
CA THR A 4 -1.36 -16.05 0.70
C THR A 4 -2.58 -15.26 1.18
N ARG A 5 -3.26 -14.54 0.28
CA ARG A 5 -4.51 -13.83 0.55
C ARG A 5 -5.68 -14.78 0.36
N ASP A 6 -6.45 -15.05 1.40
CA ASP A 6 -7.56 -16.00 1.37
C ASP A 6 -8.87 -15.25 1.11
N ALA A 7 -9.74 -15.82 0.29
CA ALA A 7 -11.06 -15.26 0.02
C ALA A 7 -12.15 -16.34 0.05
N LEU A 8 -13.38 -15.94 0.34
CA LEU A 8 -14.55 -16.81 0.31
C LEU A 8 -15.71 -16.10 -0.38
N VAL A 9 -16.43 -16.85 -1.21
CA VAL A 9 -17.69 -16.44 -1.83
C VAL A 9 -18.80 -17.32 -1.29
N VAL A 10 -19.86 -16.70 -0.75
CA VAL A 10 -21.06 -17.40 -0.25
C VAL A 10 -22.27 -16.98 -1.08
N VAL A 11 -23.00 -17.95 -1.62
CA VAL A 11 -24.18 -17.71 -2.46
C VAL A 11 -25.43 -18.06 -1.68
N ALA A 12 -26.29 -17.07 -1.44
CA ALA A 12 -27.61 -17.21 -0.87
C ALA A 12 -28.61 -17.53 -1.98
N SER A 13 -28.95 -18.81 -2.15
CA SER A 13 -29.96 -19.24 -3.11
C SER A 13 -30.50 -20.63 -2.81
N THR A 14 -31.77 -20.70 -2.44
CA THR A 14 -32.50 -21.97 -2.24
C THR A 14 -32.51 -22.83 -3.51
N ARG A 15 -32.67 -22.21 -4.68
CA ARG A 15 -32.71 -22.93 -5.96
C ARG A 15 -31.33 -23.50 -6.34
N ALA A 16 -30.26 -22.74 -6.12
CA ALA A 16 -28.92 -23.24 -6.40
C ALA A 16 -28.50 -24.32 -5.38
N ALA A 17 -28.85 -24.15 -4.09
CA ALA A 17 -28.60 -25.16 -3.07
C ALA A 17 -29.32 -26.49 -3.36
N ALA A 18 -30.50 -26.44 -3.98
CA ALA A 18 -31.25 -27.61 -4.44
C ALA A 18 -30.76 -28.19 -5.79
N GLY A 19 -29.74 -27.59 -6.43
CA GLY A 19 -29.26 -27.98 -7.76
C GLY A 19 -30.22 -27.66 -8.91
N ALA A 20 -31.26 -26.85 -8.66
CA ALA A 20 -32.27 -26.46 -9.64
C ALA A 20 -31.86 -25.25 -10.50
N LEU A 21 -30.78 -24.56 -10.12
CA LEU A 21 -30.22 -23.42 -10.83
C LEU A 21 -28.69 -23.48 -10.73
N GLU A 22 -28.00 -23.35 -11.86
CA GLU A 22 -26.55 -23.19 -11.87
C GLU A 22 -26.17 -21.80 -11.37
N ASP A 23 -25.23 -21.74 -10.42
CA ASP A 23 -24.69 -20.48 -9.94
C ASP A 23 -23.66 -19.91 -10.92
N THR A 24 -24.01 -18.78 -11.53
CA THR A 24 -23.09 -18.03 -12.41
C THR A 24 -22.59 -16.73 -11.77
N SER A 25 -23.16 -16.34 -10.63
CA SER A 25 -22.85 -15.10 -9.91
C SER A 25 -21.69 -15.33 -8.95
N GLY A 26 -21.74 -16.38 -8.14
CA GLY A 26 -20.63 -16.76 -7.27
C GLY A 26 -19.41 -17.18 -8.08
N ALA A 27 -19.61 -17.96 -9.15
CA ALA A 27 -18.54 -18.34 -10.08
C ALA A 27 -17.77 -17.12 -10.65
N LEU A 28 -18.49 -16.04 -11.01
CA LEU A 28 -17.89 -14.78 -11.47
C LEU A 28 -17.00 -14.14 -10.39
N ALA A 29 -17.51 -14.06 -9.15
CA ALA A 29 -16.76 -13.47 -8.05
C ALA A 29 -15.50 -14.29 -7.69
N VAL A 30 -15.59 -15.61 -7.73
CA VAL A 30 -14.45 -16.51 -7.51
C VAL A 30 -13.40 -16.34 -8.60
N GLU A 31 -13.80 -16.32 -9.87
CA GLU A 31 -12.89 -16.11 -11.00
C GLU A 31 -12.15 -14.77 -10.87
N TRP A 32 -12.89 -13.70 -10.55
CA TRP A 32 -12.32 -12.38 -10.33
C TRP A 32 -11.32 -12.36 -9.17
N LEU A 33 -11.66 -12.94 -8.02
CA LEU A 33 -10.76 -13.04 -6.86
C LEU A 33 -9.48 -13.81 -7.20
N ARG A 34 -9.60 -14.96 -7.88
CA ARG A 34 -8.45 -15.76 -8.32
C ARG A 34 -7.57 -15.00 -9.30
N GLY A 35 -8.16 -14.25 -10.23
CA GLY A 35 -7.44 -13.38 -11.17
C GLY A 35 -6.58 -12.31 -10.48
N ARG A 36 -6.90 -11.98 -9.22
CA ARG A 36 -6.13 -11.04 -8.38
C ARG A 36 -5.20 -11.71 -7.38
N GLY A 37 -5.00 -13.02 -7.49
CA GLY A 37 -4.07 -13.77 -6.63
C GLY A 37 -4.63 -14.16 -5.26
N PHE A 38 -5.94 -14.07 -5.04
CA PHE A 38 -6.57 -14.62 -3.85
C PHE A 38 -6.72 -16.15 -3.98
N ALA A 39 -6.36 -16.88 -2.92
CA ALA A 39 -6.74 -18.26 -2.74
C ALA A 39 -8.23 -18.32 -2.38
N CYS A 40 -9.05 -18.55 -3.40
CA CYS A 40 -10.51 -18.67 -3.27
C CYS A 40 -10.97 -20.06 -3.71
N PRO A 41 -11.62 -20.86 -2.85
CA PRO A 41 -12.28 -22.10 -3.26
C PRO A 41 -13.51 -21.80 -4.15
N GLU A 42 -14.15 -22.84 -4.63
CA GLU A 42 -15.46 -22.72 -5.30
C GLU A 42 -16.51 -22.08 -4.37
N PRO A 43 -17.56 -21.44 -4.91
CA PRO A 43 -18.58 -20.78 -4.09
C PRO A 43 -19.25 -21.76 -3.13
N VAL A 44 -19.45 -21.33 -1.88
CA VAL A 44 -20.28 -22.07 -0.93
C VAL A 44 -21.72 -21.66 -1.14
N ILE A 45 -22.55 -22.59 -1.59
CA ILE A 45 -23.97 -22.34 -1.87
C ILE A 45 -24.80 -22.75 -0.64
N VAL A 46 -25.63 -21.82 -0.16
CA VAL A 46 -26.45 -21.98 1.04
C VAL A 46 -27.89 -21.58 0.69
N ALA A 47 -28.88 -22.34 1.19
CA ALA A 47 -30.27 -21.98 1.01
C ALA A 47 -30.61 -20.70 1.78
N ASP A 48 -31.56 -19.90 1.28
CA ASP A 48 -31.86 -18.57 1.85
C ASP A 48 -32.22 -18.65 3.35
N ALA A 49 -32.98 -19.68 3.74
CA ALA A 49 -33.37 -19.92 5.13
C ALA A 49 -32.20 -20.26 6.07
N ASP A 50 -31.10 -20.80 5.54
CA ASP A 50 -29.94 -21.25 6.32
C ASP A 50 -28.81 -20.20 6.38
N ILE A 51 -28.88 -19.15 5.54
CA ILE A 51 -27.87 -18.10 5.45
C ILE A 51 -27.56 -17.44 6.80
N PRO A 52 -28.55 -17.03 7.62
CA PRO A 52 -28.26 -16.41 8.90
C PRO A 52 -27.44 -17.30 9.83
N GLY A 53 -27.79 -18.60 9.90
CA GLY A 53 -27.07 -19.56 10.74
C GLY A 53 -25.67 -19.86 10.22
N TYR A 54 -25.51 -19.97 8.89
CA TYR A 54 -24.20 -20.19 8.27
C TYR A 54 -23.24 -19.01 8.52
N LEU A 55 -23.71 -17.77 8.30
CA LEU A 55 -22.88 -16.58 8.48
C LEU A 55 -22.54 -16.34 9.96
N ASP A 56 -23.50 -16.49 10.88
CA ASP A 56 -23.22 -16.39 12.32
C ASP A 56 -22.18 -17.44 12.76
N GLY A 57 -22.30 -18.68 12.27
CA GLY A 57 -21.30 -19.73 12.51
C GLY A 57 -19.91 -19.36 11.98
N LEU A 58 -19.84 -18.78 10.79
CA LEU A 58 -18.60 -18.31 10.16
C LEU A 58 -17.96 -17.16 10.97
N PHE A 59 -18.73 -16.15 11.37
CA PHE A 59 -18.23 -15.00 12.14
C PHE A 59 -17.85 -15.36 13.58
N ARG A 60 -18.46 -16.39 14.19
CA ARG A 60 -18.08 -16.91 15.51
C ARG A 60 -16.74 -17.64 15.55
N ALA A 61 -16.13 -17.90 14.39
CA ALA A 61 -14.78 -18.46 14.28
C ALA A 61 -13.80 -17.46 13.64
N PRO A 62 -13.42 -16.34 14.30
CA PRO A 62 -12.61 -15.29 13.69
C PRO A 62 -11.23 -15.73 13.20
N ALA A 63 -10.69 -16.83 13.71
CA ALA A 63 -9.43 -17.40 13.25
C ALA A 63 -9.55 -18.00 11.83
N SER A 64 -10.76 -18.38 11.43
CA SER A 64 -11.07 -19.05 10.17
C SER A 64 -11.68 -18.11 9.11
N LEU A 65 -11.90 -16.85 9.45
CA LEU A 65 -12.40 -15.87 8.48
C LEU A 65 -11.33 -15.55 7.42
N PRO A 66 -11.72 -15.44 6.14
CA PRO A 66 -10.82 -15.06 5.05
C PRO A 66 -10.41 -13.59 5.15
N ASP A 67 -9.54 -13.11 4.26
CA ASP A 67 -9.29 -11.68 4.12
C ASP A 67 -10.43 -10.96 3.40
N VAL A 68 -11.10 -11.66 2.49
CA VAL A 68 -12.25 -11.16 1.73
C VAL A 68 -13.40 -12.16 1.80
N LEU A 69 -14.56 -11.69 2.25
CA LEU A 69 -15.83 -12.42 2.20
C LEU A 69 -16.80 -11.66 1.30
N LEU A 70 -17.17 -12.25 0.17
CA LEU A 70 -18.24 -11.74 -0.68
C LEU A 70 -19.45 -12.63 -0.54
N THR A 71 -20.64 -12.04 -0.43
CA THR A 71 -21.90 -12.80 -0.57
C THR A 71 -22.63 -12.38 -1.84
N SER A 72 -23.41 -13.29 -2.42
CA SER A 72 -24.31 -13.01 -3.55
C SER A 72 -25.69 -13.58 -3.27
N GLY A 73 -26.71 -12.72 -3.31
CA GLY A 73 -28.11 -13.11 -3.06
C GLY A 73 -28.62 -12.70 -1.68
N GLY A 74 -29.93 -12.82 -1.47
CA GLY A 74 -30.58 -12.52 -0.20
C GLY A 74 -30.48 -11.05 0.26
N THR A 75 -30.37 -10.10 -0.67
CA THR A 75 -30.26 -8.64 -0.41
C THR A 75 -31.50 -7.85 -0.84
N GLY A 76 -32.56 -8.52 -1.30
CA GLY A 76 -33.78 -7.90 -1.80
C GLY A 76 -34.75 -7.45 -0.70
N LEU A 77 -36.05 -7.45 -1.04
CA LEU A 77 -37.14 -6.98 -0.17
C LEU A 77 -38.05 -8.12 0.32
N THR A 78 -37.75 -9.36 -0.05
CA THR A 78 -38.59 -10.51 0.29
C THR A 78 -38.29 -10.98 1.72
N PRO A 79 -39.22 -11.69 2.40
CA PRO A 79 -38.96 -12.21 3.75
C PRO A 79 -37.77 -13.17 3.85
N ASP A 80 -37.36 -13.76 2.73
CA ASP A 80 -36.23 -14.68 2.66
C ASP A 80 -34.89 -13.95 2.43
N ASP A 81 -34.91 -12.65 2.09
CA ASP A 81 -33.72 -11.82 1.91
C ASP A 81 -33.11 -11.40 3.26
N ASN A 82 -32.33 -12.30 3.86
CA ASN A 82 -31.77 -12.12 5.22
C ASN A 82 -30.24 -11.93 5.24
N THR A 83 -29.58 -11.79 4.08
CA THR A 83 -28.10 -11.76 4.02
C THR A 83 -27.53 -10.50 4.64
N VAL A 84 -28.20 -9.36 4.47
CA VAL A 84 -27.75 -8.06 4.97
C VAL A 84 -27.87 -8.01 6.50
N GLU A 85 -29.02 -8.43 7.01
CA GLU A 85 -29.33 -8.55 8.43
C GLU A 85 -28.40 -9.55 9.13
N ALA A 86 -28.01 -10.62 8.42
CA ALA A 86 -27.07 -11.61 8.94
C ALA A 86 -25.62 -11.10 8.99
N ILE A 87 -25.21 -10.17 8.13
CA ILE A 87 -23.83 -9.64 8.09
C ILE A 87 -23.67 -8.44 9.03
N THR A 88 -24.63 -7.52 9.01
CA THR A 88 -24.50 -6.18 9.61
C THR A 88 -24.09 -6.20 11.09
N PRO A 89 -24.63 -7.09 11.96
CA PRO A 89 -24.23 -7.16 13.38
C PRO A 89 -22.76 -7.55 13.61
N HIS A 90 -22.08 -8.13 12.62
CA HIS A 90 -20.69 -8.57 12.72
C HIS A 90 -19.69 -7.56 12.16
N LEU A 91 -20.15 -6.46 11.57
CA LEU A 91 -19.27 -5.42 11.04
C LEU A 91 -18.78 -4.50 12.16
N ASP A 92 -17.47 -4.44 12.37
CA ASP A 92 -16.83 -3.47 13.27
C ASP A 92 -16.89 -2.05 12.69
N LYS A 93 -16.85 -1.95 11.36
CA LYS A 93 -16.90 -0.68 10.62
C LYS A 93 -17.55 -0.87 9.27
N GLU A 94 -18.63 -0.13 9.03
CA GLU A 94 -19.23 -0.02 7.70
C GLU A 94 -18.43 0.91 6.79
N LEU A 95 -18.51 0.63 5.49
CA LEU A 95 -17.87 1.38 4.40
C LEU A 95 -18.94 1.93 3.44
N PRO A 96 -19.76 2.90 3.90
CA PRO A 96 -20.90 3.39 3.13
C PRO A 96 -20.51 4.05 1.79
N GLY A 97 -19.27 4.53 1.65
CA GLY A 97 -18.76 5.06 0.39
C GLY A 97 -18.69 4.02 -0.75
N LEU A 98 -18.34 2.76 -0.43
CA LEU A 98 -18.34 1.67 -1.41
C LEU A 98 -19.77 1.34 -1.85
N VAL A 99 -20.70 1.30 -0.89
CA VAL A 99 -22.12 1.04 -1.14
C VAL A 99 -22.74 2.16 -1.99
N ALA A 100 -22.41 3.42 -1.71
CA ALA A 100 -22.87 4.56 -2.49
C ALA A 100 -22.38 4.49 -3.94
N GLU A 101 -21.11 4.16 -4.17
CA GLU A 101 -20.54 4.00 -5.51
C GLU A 101 -21.16 2.80 -6.24
N PHE A 102 -21.41 1.70 -5.54
CA PHE A 102 -22.13 0.54 -6.05
C PHE A 102 -23.52 0.92 -6.57
N PHE A 103 -24.32 1.62 -5.78
CA PHE A 103 -25.63 2.08 -6.22
C PHE A 103 -25.55 3.10 -7.36
N ARG A 104 -24.58 4.02 -7.33
CA ARG A 104 -24.37 4.99 -8.42
C ARG A 104 -24.13 4.29 -9.75
N ARG A 105 -23.36 3.20 -9.76
CA ARG A 105 -23.10 2.39 -10.96
C ARG A 105 -24.29 1.53 -11.35
N GLY A 106 -24.86 0.78 -10.40
CA GLY A 106 -25.97 -0.14 -10.67
C GLY A 106 -27.20 0.61 -11.19
N ALA A 107 -27.55 1.73 -10.58
CA ALA A 107 -28.70 2.55 -10.98
C ALA A 107 -28.56 3.18 -12.37
N HIS A 108 -27.34 3.31 -12.89
CA HIS A 108 -27.10 3.81 -14.25
C HIS A 108 -27.68 2.85 -15.31
N ASN A 109 -27.60 1.54 -15.07
CA ASN A 109 -28.01 0.51 -16.03
C ASN A 109 -29.33 -0.18 -15.64
N VAL A 110 -29.56 -0.36 -14.34
CA VAL A 110 -30.68 -1.12 -13.78
C VAL A 110 -31.36 -0.25 -12.70
N PRO A 111 -32.48 0.42 -13.01
CA PRO A 111 -33.16 1.32 -12.07
C PRO A 111 -33.52 0.66 -10.73
N THR A 112 -33.81 -0.63 -10.72
CA THR A 112 -34.16 -1.39 -9.50
C THR A 112 -32.95 -1.79 -8.64
N ALA A 113 -31.71 -1.51 -9.07
CA ALA A 113 -30.51 -1.80 -8.28
C ALA A 113 -30.53 -1.11 -6.90
N VAL A 114 -31.19 0.04 -6.81
CA VAL A 114 -31.36 0.81 -5.56
C VAL A 114 -32.23 0.10 -4.51
N LEU A 115 -32.96 -0.96 -4.88
CA LEU A 115 -33.78 -1.73 -3.95
C LEU A 115 -32.98 -2.78 -3.16
N SER A 116 -31.73 -3.04 -3.55
CA SER A 116 -30.86 -3.96 -2.82
C SER A 116 -30.42 -3.33 -1.50
N GLY A 117 -30.44 -4.08 -0.40
CA GLY A 117 -29.89 -3.66 0.90
C GLY A 117 -28.37 -3.79 1.01
N ALA A 118 -27.63 -3.73 -0.11
CA ALA A 118 -26.20 -4.04 -0.16
C ALA A 118 -25.41 -3.33 0.96
N VAL A 119 -24.55 -4.06 1.66
CA VAL A 119 -23.71 -3.56 2.76
C VAL A 119 -22.26 -3.93 2.50
N ALA A 120 -21.33 -3.04 2.89
CA ALA A 120 -19.90 -3.31 2.85
C ALA A 120 -19.25 -2.84 4.14
N GLY A 121 -18.26 -3.58 4.63
CA GLY A 121 -17.60 -3.24 5.89
C GLY A 121 -16.42 -4.14 6.22
N VAL A 122 -15.95 -4.02 7.46
CA VAL A 122 -14.85 -4.81 8.00
C VAL A 122 -15.32 -5.55 9.25
N ALA A 123 -15.02 -6.83 9.33
CA ALA A 123 -15.20 -7.68 10.51
C ALA A 123 -13.85 -8.30 10.92
N GLY A 124 -13.23 -7.78 11.97
CA GLY A 124 -11.87 -8.10 12.40
C GLY A 124 -10.85 -7.78 11.31
N ARG A 125 -10.29 -8.84 10.71
CA ARG A 125 -9.32 -8.76 9.59
C ARG A 125 -9.94 -9.04 8.22
N THR A 126 -11.27 -9.07 8.14
CA THR A 126 -12.00 -9.49 6.94
C THR A 126 -12.71 -8.31 6.34
N PHE A 127 -12.47 -8.03 5.06
CA PHE A 127 -13.38 -7.20 4.28
C PHE A 127 -14.61 -8.01 3.90
N VAL A 128 -15.80 -7.46 4.12
CA VAL A 128 -17.08 -8.11 3.83
C VAL A 128 -17.90 -7.22 2.90
N MET A 129 -18.50 -7.79 1.86
CA MET A 129 -19.50 -7.09 1.03
C MET A 129 -20.63 -8.02 0.59
N ALA A 130 -21.87 -7.58 0.82
CA ALA A 130 -23.08 -8.25 0.36
C ALA A 130 -23.49 -7.72 -1.01
N LEU A 131 -23.51 -8.59 -2.01
CA LEU A 131 -23.86 -8.28 -3.40
C LEU A 131 -25.23 -8.89 -3.77
N PRO A 132 -25.92 -8.32 -4.77
CA PRO A 132 -27.14 -8.94 -5.29
C PRO A 132 -26.89 -10.35 -5.85
N GLY A 133 -27.98 -11.12 -5.97
CA GLY A 133 -27.92 -12.48 -6.55
C GLY A 133 -27.76 -12.52 -8.07
N SER A 134 -27.97 -11.40 -8.76
CA SER A 134 -27.85 -11.32 -10.22
C SER A 134 -26.39 -11.19 -10.65
N ARG A 135 -26.02 -11.86 -11.74
CA ARG A 135 -24.66 -11.79 -12.29
C ARG A 135 -24.24 -10.35 -12.63
N GLY A 136 -25.17 -9.53 -13.13
CA GLY A 136 -24.94 -8.11 -13.38
C GLY A 136 -24.66 -7.31 -12.10
N GLY A 137 -25.43 -7.54 -11.03
CA GLY A 137 -25.21 -6.88 -9.75
C GLY A 137 -23.88 -7.27 -9.11
N VAL A 138 -23.47 -8.54 -9.22
CA VAL A 138 -22.12 -8.95 -8.82
C VAL A 138 -21.06 -8.25 -9.66
N SER A 139 -21.20 -8.22 -10.99
CA SER A 139 -20.26 -7.54 -11.89
C SER A 139 -20.10 -6.05 -11.55
N ASP A 140 -21.19 -5.35 -11.24
CA ASP A 140 -21.15 -3.94 -10.83
C ASP A 140 -20.40 -3.78 -9.50
N GLY A 141 -20.65 -4.65 -8.53
CA GLY A 141 -19.92 -4.68 -7.24
C GLY A 141 -18.43 -4.92 -7.42
N LEU A 142 -18.04 -5.91 -8.22
CA LEU A 142 -16.64 -6.21 -8.52
C LEU A 142 -15.96 -5.02 -9.22
N ALA A 143 -16.67 -4.30 -10.10
CA ALA A 143 -16.14 -3.10 -10.75
C ALA A 143 -15.91 -1.92 -9.78
N VAL A 144 -16.62 -1.87 -8.64
CA VAL A 144 -16.31 -0.93 -7.54
C VAL A 144 -15.07 -1.38 -6.77
N LEU A 145 -14.91 -2.69 -6.55
CA LEU A 145 -13.81 -3.26 -5.79
C LEU A 145 -12.48 -3.30 -6.56
N GLU A 146 -12.54 -3.37 -7.89
CA GLU A 146 -11.39 -3.44 -8.83
C GLU A 146 -10.21 -2.51 -8.47
N PRO A 147 -10.42 -1.20 -8.26
CA PRO A 147 -9.31 -0.30 -7.92
C PRO A 147 -8.86 -0.34 -6.45
N VAL A 148 -9.61 -0.97 -5.53
CA VAL A 148 -9.45 -0.74 -4.09
C VAL A 148 -9.27 -2.00 -3.24
N ILE A 149 -9.61 -3.19 -3.73
CA ILE A 149 -9.64 -4.41 -2.91
C ILE A 149 -8.28 -4.75 -2.28
N ASP A 150 -7.18 -4.59 -3.01
CA ASP A 150 -5.84 -4.89 -2.50
C ASP A 150 -5.45 -3.91 -1.39
N HIS A 151 -5.76 -2.62 -1.57
CA HIS A 151 -5.52 -1.60 -0.55
C HIS A 151 -6.35 -1.85 0.71
N ILE A 152 -7.62 -2.23 0.54
CA ILE A 152 -8.51 -2.58 1.66
C ILE A 152 -7.92 -3.77 2.43
N VAL A 153 -7.56 -4.85 1.73
CA VAL A 153 -7.00 -6.05 2.36
C VAL A 153 -5.69 -5.75 3.08
N ASP A 154 -4.80 -4.96 2.47
CA ASP A 154 -3.53 -4.57 3.10
C ASP A 154 -3.75 -3.72 4.35
N GLN A 155 -4.70 -2.78 4.31
CA GLN A 155 -5.07 -2.00 5.49
C GLN A 155 -5.71 -2.86 6.58
N VAL A 156 -6.56 -3.82 6.23
CA VAL A 156 -7.31 -4.64 7.18
C VAL A 156 -6.41 -5.72 7.81
N ARG A 157 -5.57 -6.40 7.01
CA ARG A 157 -4.47 -7.25 7.53
C ARG A 157 -3.52 -6.45 8.42
N GLY A 158 -3.30 -5.19 8.07
CA GLY A 158 -2.46 -4.22 8.77
C GLY A 158 -3.10 -3.46 9.93
N ARG A 159 -4.39 -3.68 10.27
CA ARG A 159 -4.96 -3.31 11.58
C ARG A 159 -4.59 -4.40 12.59
N ARG A 160 -3.31 -4.71 12.83
CA ARG A 160 -2.36 -3.89 13.59
C ARG A 160 -0.91 -4.04 13.06
N ALA A 161 -0.36 -3.01 12.43
CA ALA A 161 0.52 -2.18 13.24
C ALA A 161 -0.44 -1.47 14.19
N GLY A 162 -0.39 -1.79 15.48
CA GLY A 162 -0.93 -0.83 16.42
C GLY A 162 -0.30 0.50 16.04
N HIS A 163 -0.99 1.62 16.25
CA HIS A 163 -0.17 2.66 16.83
C HIS A 163 0.52 1.95 18.01
N PRO A 164 1.86 1.84 18.02
CA PRO A 164 2.53 1.58 19.28
C PRO A 164 1.92 2.57 20.28
N PRO A 165 1.79 2.22 21.56
CA PRO A 165 1.40 3.23 22.55
C PRO A 165 2.17 4.49 22.19
N ALA A 166 1.43 5.59 21.90
CA ALA A 166 1.99 6.75 21.21
C ALA A 166 3.36 7.01 21.80
N ASP A 167 4.38 7.01 20.93
CA ASP A 167 5.76 7.03 21.41
C ASP A 167 5.86 8.11 22.49
N PRO A 168 6.49 7.81 23.64
CA PRO A 168 6.51 8.76 24.76
C PRO A 168 6.94 10.14 24.26
N GLY A 169 6.44 11.23 24.86
CA GLY A 169 6.65 12.59 24.33
C GLY A 169 8.11 12.94 23.97
N TYR A 170 9.09 12.35 24.68
CA TYR A 170 10.52 12.51 24.37
C TYR A 170 10.94 12.01 22.98
N VAL A 171 10.16 11.14 22.33
CA VAL A 171 10.40 10.66 20.97
C VAL A 171 10.00 11.75 19.97
N ALA A 172 8.85 12.40 20.17
CA ALA A 172 8.39 13.50 19.32
C ALA A 172 9.36 14.70 19.35
N GLU A 173 10.03 14.93 20.48
CA GLU A 173 11.09 15.93 20.61
C GLU A 173 12.34 15.62 19.77
N GLN A 174 12.48 14.39 19.27
CA GLN A 174 13.67 13.91 18.55
C GLN A 174 13.43 13.67 17.06
N THR A 175 12.17 13.72 16.60
CA THR A 175 11.74 13.55 15.21
C THR A 175 11.30 14.89 14.59
N GLY A 176 10.96 14.90 13.30
CA GLY A 176 10.67 16.13 12.55
C GLY A 176 11.91 17.00 12.35
N LYS A 177 13.09 16.39 12.25
CA LYS A 177 14.38 17.11 12.21
C LYS A 177 15.23 16.76 11.00
N VAL A 178 15.69 17.80 10.32
CA VAL A 178 16.84 17.71 9.42
C VAL A 178 18.09 17.79 10.29
N ILE A 179 18.84 16.70 10.37
CA ILE A 179 20.08 16.60 11.14
C ILE A 179 21.25 17.21 10.36
N HIS A 180 21.29 16.94 9.05
CA HIS A 180 22.33 17.47 8.17
C HIS A 180 21.89 17.43 6.72
N THR A 181 22.32 18.44 5.96
CA THR A 181 22.27 18.46 4.49
C THR A 181 23.56 19.06 3.96
N ALA A 182 24.24 18.39 3.02
CA ALA A 182 25.46 18.91 2.41
C ALA A 182 25.62 18.54 0.94
N ILE A 183 26.24 19.44 0.19
CA ILE A 183 26.93 19.15 -1.07
C ILE A 183 28.43 19.22 -0.76
N THR A 184 29.20 18.18 -1.08
CA THR A 184 30.60 18.06 -0.65
C THR A 184 31.47 17.42 -1.73
N GLU A 185 32.77 17.71 -1.74
CA GLU A 185 33.75 16.97 -2.56
C GLU A 185 34.35 15.77 -1.81
N ALA A 186 34.18 15.71 -0.48
CA ALA A 186 34.74 14.65 0.34
C ALA A 186 34.03 13.30 0.11
N PRO A 187 34.76 12.16 0.20
CA PRO A 187 34.18 10.82 0.15
C PRO A 187 33.06 10.64 1.20
N LEU A 188 31.90 10.13 0.78
CA LEU A 188 30.76 9.93 1.68
C LEU A 188 30.89 8.66 2.52
N GLU A 189 31.70 7.70 2.07
CA GLU A 189 32.05 6.46 2.76
C GLU A 189 32.60 6.75 4.16
N ASP A 190 33.44 7.78 4.27
CA ASP A 190 34.03 8.24 5.53
C ASP A 190 32.97 8.86 6.47
N LEU A 191 31.89 9.38 5.90
CA LEU A 191 30.80 10.04 6.62
C LEU A 191 29.70 9.05 7.04
N VAL A 192 29.61 7.85 6.46
CA VAL A 192 28.54 6.87 6.79
C VAL A 192 28.48 6.61 8.30
N ALA A 193 29.63 6.38 8.93
CA ALA A 193 29.67 6.11 10.37
C ALA A 193 29.20 7.33 11.20
N GLN A 194 29.52 8.55 10.76
CA GLN A 194 29.06 9.79 11.38
C GLN A 194 27.55 9.98 11.18
N ALA A 195 27.07 9.90 9.95
CA ALA A 195 25.66 10.04 9.59
C ALA A 195 24.77 9.09 10.41
N ARG A 196 25.18 7.81 10.53
CA ARG A 196 24.46 6.82 11.35
C ARG A 196 24.43 7.20 12.83
N ARG A 197 25.55 7.69 13.38
CA ARG A 197 25.65 8.11 14.80
C ARG A 197 24.81 9.36 15.09
N GLU A 198 24.83 10.35 14.22
CA GLU A 198 24.10 11.62 14.41
C GLU A 198 22.60 11.47 14.19
N THR A 199 22.21 10.59 13.27
CA THR A 199 20.80 10.34 12.95
C THR A 199 20.15 9.40 13.96
N SER A 200 20.91 8.46 14.53
CA SER A 200 20.39 7.54 15.55
C SER A 200 20.25 8.20 16.92
N THR A 201 19.24 7.80 17.68
CA THR A 201 19.14 8.10 19.12
C THR A 201 18.60 6.89 19.86
N ARG A 202 18.57 6.93 21.20
CA ARG A 202 17.95 5.86 22.01
C ARG A 202 16.44 5.68 21.73
N ALA A 203 15.79 6.67 21.13
CA ALA A 203 14.38 6.64 20.75
C ALA A 203 14.14 5.98 19.38
N MET A 204 15.17 5.83 18.54
CA MET A 204 15.01 5.35 17.17
C MET A 204 15.18 3.84 17.11
N GLY A 205 14.08 3.12 16.83
CA GLY A 205 14.08 1.66 16.65
C GLY A 205 14.43 1.22 15.24
N ALA A 206 14.48 2.16 14.28
CA ALA A 206 14.86 1.91 12.90
C ALA A 206 15.81 2.99 12.38
N LEU A 207 16.83 2.55 11.64
CA LEU A 207 17.79 3.37 10.92
C LEU A 207 17.91 2.79 9.51
N VAL A 208 17.56 3.57 8.50
CA VAL A 208 17.64 3.19 7.09
C VAL A 208 18.74 4.02 6.44
N SER A 209 19.61 3.35 5.67
CA SER A 209 20.62 4.00 4.83
C SER A 209 20.31 3.65 3.38
N PHE A 210 20.28 4.67 2.53
CA PHE A 210 20.28 4.53 1.08
C PHE A 210 21.56 5.14 0.54
N ASP A 211 22.26 4.35 -0.26
CA ASP A 211 23.57 4.70 -0.82
C ASP A 211 23.43 4.68 -2.35
N GLY A 212 23.49 5.86 -2.97
CA GLY A 212 23.54 6.05 -4.41
C GLY A 212 24.94 5.76 -4.93
N VAL A 213 25.21 4.49 -5.22
CA VAL A 213 26.53 4.00 -5.63
C VAL A 213 26.74 4.12 -7.14
N VAL A 214 27.91 4.58 -7.57
CA VAL A 214 28.31 4.63 -8.98
C VAL A 214 28.43 3.20 -9.53
N ARG A 215 27.71 2.91 -10.62
CA ARG A 215 27.74 1.63 -11.32
C ARG A 215 28.66 1.69 -12.53
N ASP A 216 29.12 0.53 -12.98
CA ASP A 216 29.99 0.35 -14.15
C ASP A 216 29.25 0.41 -15.51
N HIS A 217 27.96 0.74 -15.51
CA HIS A 217 27.15 0.81 -16.72
C HIS A 217 26.01 1.85 -16.62
N ASP A 218 25.68 2.45 -17.77
CA ASP A 218 24.48 3.26 -17.98
C ASP A 218 23.95 3.06 -19.41
N GLY A 219 22.64 2.96 -19.59
CA GLY A 219 22.03 2.77 -20.93
C GLY A 219 22.52 1.56 -21.73
N GLY A 220 23.10 0.54 -21.08
CA GLY A 220 23.69 -0.65 -21.74
C GLY A 220 25.14 -0.48 -22.19
N GLN A 221 25.80 0.62 -21.83
CA GLN A 221 27.20 0.90 -22.16
C GLN A 221 28.06 0.97 -20.89
N GLY A 222 29.34 0.61 -21.01
CA GLY A 222 30.30 0.64 -19.89
C GLY A 222 30.71 2.07 -19.53
N VAL A 223 30.70 2.37 -18.23
CA VAL A 223 31.07 3.67 -17.64
C VAL A 223 32.35 3.47 -16.82
N LEU A 224 33.35 4.33 -17.02
CA LEU A 224 34.63 4.25 -16.30
C LEU A 224 34.67 5.09 -15.02
N GLY A 225 33.80 6.09 -14.93
CA GLY A 225 33.68 7.01 -13.80
C GLY A 225 32.65 8.10 -14.10
N LEU A 226 32.27 8.85 -13.07
CA LEU A 226 31.31 9.95 -13.16
C LEU A 226 31.90 11.21 -12.53
N THR A 227 31.64 12.36 -13.14
CA THR A 227 31.91 13.67 -12.55
C THR A 227 30.58 14.34 -12.24
N TYR A 228 30.35 14.67 -10.97
CA TYR A 228 29.17 15.41 -10.56
C TYR A 228 29.50 16.89 -10.40
N SER A 229 28.64 17.76 -10.93
CA SER A 229 28.68 19.21 -10.71
C SER A 229 27.37 19.68 -10.12
N ALA A 230 27.40 20.74 -9.32
CA ALA A 230 26.21 21.27 -8.65
C ALA A 230 26.08 22.77 -8.86
N HIS A 231 24.84 23.24 -8.98
CA HIS A 231 24.55 24.67 -9.00
C HIS A 231 24.93 25.30 -7.65
N PRO A 232 25.33 26.58 -7.60
CA PRO A 232 25.54 27.29 -6.33
C PRO A 232 24.35 27.25 -5.36
N ASP A 233 23.12 27.10 -5.88
CA ASP A 233 21.90 26.97 -5.07
C ASP A 233 21.63 25.54 -4.59
N ALA A 234 22.33 24.52 -5.11
CA ALA A 234 22.06 23.12 -4.78
C ALA A 234 22.06 22.83 -3.26
N PRO A 235 22.98 23.40 -2.44
CA PRO A 235 22.90 23.22 -0.98
C PRO A 235 21.60 23.75 -0.37
N ARG A 236 21.12 24.91 -0.84
CA ARG A 236 19.86 25.52 -0.36
C ARG A 236 18.66 24.69 -0.79
N VAL A 237 18.60 24.30 -2.07
CA VAL A 237 17.49 23.49 -2.62
C VAL A 237 17.45 22.11 -1.95
N LEU A 238 18.61 21.48 -1.72
CA LEU A 238 18.69 20.22 -0.97
C LEU A 238 18.09 20.37 0.44
N ALA A 239 18.44 21.43 1.16
CA ALA A 239 17.89 21.70 2.49
C ALA A 239 16.36 21.91 2.46
N GLU A 240 15.84 22.61 1.45
CA GLU A 240 14.40 22.85 1.25
C GLU A 240 13.64 21.56 0.94
N VAL A 241 14.16 20.74 0.02
CA VAL A 241 13.55 19.45 -0.36
C VAL A 241 13.51 18.51 0.83
N VAL A 242 14.64 18.31 1.51
CA VAL A 242 14.72 17.43 2.69
C VAL A 242 13.84 17.96 3.83
N GLY A 243 13.81 19.28 4.03
CA GLY A 243 12.91 19.91 5.01
C GLY A 243 11.42 19.71 4.69
N GLY A 244 11.04 19.76 3.42
CA GLY A 244 9.69 19.44 2.94
C GLY A 244 9.30 18.00 3.29
N VAL A 245 10.13 17.03 2.92
CA VAL A 245 9.88 15.61 3.21
C VAL A 245 9.80 15.36 4.72
N VAL A 246 10.70 15.94 5.52
CA VAL A 246 10.66 15.78 6.98
C VAL A 246 9.38 16.40 7.60
N THR A 247 8.82 17.45 6.99
CA THR A 247 7.55 18.05 7.42
C THR A 247 6.37 17.12 7.11
N GLU A 248 6.39 16.44 5.95
CA GLU A 248 5.40 15.46 5.52
C GLU A 248 5.53 14.13 6.30
N HIS A 249 6.73 13.82 6.79
CA HIS A 249 7.07 12.66 7.60
C HIS A 249 7.54 13.06 9.02
N PRO A 250 6.68 13.64 9.89
CA PRO A 250 7.11 14.22 11.17
C PRO A 250 7.67 13.20 12.20
N ALA A 251 7.52 11.90 11.93
CA ALA A 251 8.06 10.82 12.74
C ALA A 251 9.54 10.49 12.44
N VAL A 252 10.18 11.21 11.51
CA VAL A 252 11.54 10.90 11.06
C VAL A 252 12.54 12.00 11.38
N ARG A 253 13.81 11.63 11.41
CA ARG A 253 14.94 12.55 11.36
C ARG A 253 15.88 12.10 10.25
N ALA A 254 16.45 13.05 9.52
CA ALA A 254 17.18 12.76 8.29
C ALA A 254 18.56 13.44 8.23
N TRP A 255 19.55 12.72 7.74
CA TRP A 255 20.88 13.20 7.39
C TRP A 255 21.10 12.88 5.92
N VAL A 256 21.44 13.87 5.11
CA VAL A 256 21.52 13.73 3.66
C VAL A 256 22.77 14.42 3.13
N ALA A 257 23.51 13.79 2.25
CA ALA A 257 24.61 14.45 1.55
C ALA A 257 24.78 13.94 0.14
N HIS A 258 25.16 14.83 -0.77
CA HIS A 258 25.53 14.48 -2.14
C HIS A 258 26.98 14.87 -2.39
N ARG A 259 27.75 13.97 -3.01
CA ARG A 259 29.12 14.21 -3.43
C ARG A 259 29.17 14.81 -4.82
N VAL A 260 30.03 15.79 -5.01
CA VAL A 260 30.39 16.39 -6.29
C VAL A 260 31.88 16.18 -6.56
N GLY A 261 32.31 16.46 -7.79
CA GLY A 261 33.65 16.13 -8.27
C GLY A 261 33.71 14.76 -8.93
N GLU A 262 34.91 14.22 -9.07
CA GLU A 262 35.16 12.93 -9.71
C GLU A 262 34.87 11.77 -8.75
N LEU A 263 34.14 10.76 -9.25
CA LEU A 263 33.82 9.53 -8.55
C LEU A 263 34.16 8.29 -9.37
N ALA A 264 34.80 7.34 -8.71
CA ALA A 264 35.07 6.02 -9.27
C ALA A 264 33.87 5.08 -9.13
N ILE A 265 33.86 4.00 -9.93
CA ILE A 265 32.88 2.91 -9.81
C ILE A 265 32.94 2.34 -8.38
N GLY A 266 31.77 2.15 -7.77
CA GLY A 266 31.65 1.65 -6.40
C GLY A 266 31.65 2.74 -5.33
N GLU A 267 31.96 4.00 -5.67
CA GLU A 267 31.88 5.11 -4.72
C GLU A 267 30.44 5.61 -4.54
N ILE A 268 30.17 6.20 -3.37
CA ILE A 268 28.87 6.74 -2.98
C ILE A 268 28.77 8.19 -3.46
N ALA A 269 27.86 8.44 -4.40
CA ALA A 269 27.51 9.77 -4.89
C ALA A 269 26.48 10.47 -4.00
N PHE A 270 25.61 9.70 -3.35
CA PHE A 270 24.46 10.24 -2.62
C PHE A 270 24.14 9.36 -1.41
N LEU A 271 24.14 9.94 -0.22
CA LEU A 271 23.86 9.25 1.03
C LEU A 271 22.62 9.84 1.69
N VAL A 272 21.64 8.98 1.97
CA VAL A 272 20.43 9.32 2.73
C VAL A 272 20.37 8.41 3.94
N VAL A 273 20.39 8.98 5.14
CA VAL A 273 20.22 8.25 6.39
C VAL A 273 18.99 8.79 7.11
N THR A 274 17.98 7.96 7.31
CA THR A 274 16.77 8.31 8.07
C THR A 274 16.64 7.45 9.30
N ALA A 275 16.15 8.02 10.39
CA ALA A 275 15.80 7.27 11.59
C ALA A 275 14.40 7.59 12.08
N ALA A 276 13.73 6.58 12.63
CA ALA A 276 12.42 6.71 13.27
C ALA A 276 12.28 5.65 14.38
N ALA A 277 11.30 5.83 15.27
CA ALA A 277 10.95 4.82 16.26
C ALA A 277 10.52 3.49 15.60
N HIS A 278 9.90 3.57 14.41
CA HIS A 278 9.40 2.42 13.66
C HIS A 278 9.93 2.40 12.23
N ARG A 279 10.12 1.20 11.68
CA ARG A 279 10.70 0.99 10.36
C ARG A 279 9.91 1.61 9.21
N GLY A 280 8.57 1.63 9.29
CA GLY A 280 7.70 2.12 8.21
C GLY A 280 8.01 3.56 7.81
N PRO A 281 7.91 4.53 8.75
CA PRO A 281 8.28 5.92 8.48
C PRO A 281 9.72 6.10 7.98
N ALA A 282 10.69 5.37 8.53
CA ALA A 282 12.09 5.49 8.09
C ALA A 282 12.28 5.08 6.62
N PHE A 283 11.68 3.98 6.17
CA PHE A 283 11.74 3.56 4.76
C PHE A 283 11.03 4.56 3.84
N ALA A 284 9.81 4.97 4.19
CA ALA A 284 9.03 5.88 3.36
C ALA A 284 9.75 7.22 3.14
N ALA A 285 10.31 7.81 4.20
CA ALA A 285 11.06 9.06 4.07
C ALA A 285 12.38 8.89 3.31
N ALA A 286 13.08 7.75 3.46
CA ALA A 286 14.34 7.52 2.74
C ALA A 286 14.11 7.41 1.23
N GLU A 287 13.07 6.70 0.81
CA GLU A 287 12.66 6.57 -0.60
C GLU A 287 12.26 7.94 -1.18
N GLU A 288 11.38 8.67 -0.48
CA GLU A 288 10.90 9.96 -0.97
C GLU A 288 12.02 11.03 -1.04
N ILE A 289 12.91 11.08 -0.04
CA ILE A 289 14.10 11.95 -0.11
C ILE A 289 14.93 11.58 -1.33
N ALA A 290 15.15 10.29 -1.58
CA ALA A 290 16.00 9.86 -2.68
C ALA A 290 15.44 10.27 -4.05
N ASP A 291 14.13 10.14 -4.23
CA ASP A 291 13.44 10.50 -5.47
C ASP A 291 13.35 12.01 -5.67
N ARG A 292 12.95 12.77 -4.64
CA ARG A 292 12.80 14.22 -4.74
C ARG A 292 14.13 14.95 -4.88
N VAL A 293 15.19 14.48 -4.21
CA VAL A 293 16.52 15.07 -4.38
C VAL A 293 17.00 14.90 -5.82
N LYS A 294 16.81 13.72 -6.41
CA LYS A 294 17.16 13.48 -7.81
C LYS A 294 16.35 14.36 -8.78
N ALA A 295 15.07 14.58 -8.49
CA ALA A 295 14.18 15.33 -9.37
C ALA A 295 14.31 16.85 -9.25
N GLU A 296 14.64 17.36 -8.05
CA GLU A 296 14.51 18.79 -7.73
C GLU A 296 15.86 19.49 -7.48
N VAL A 297 16.89 18.78 -7.01
CA VAL A 297 18.16 19.42 -6.66
C VAL A 297 19.03 19.57 -7.91
N PRO A 298 19.49 20.78 -8.25
CA PRO A 298 20.21 21.05 -9.50
C PRO A 298 21.65 20.54 -9.45
N ILE A 299 21.81 19.23 -9.62
CA ILE A 299 23.06 18.48 -9.71
C ILE A 299 23.09 17.74 -11.03
N TRP A 300 24.21 17.82 -11.75
CA TRP A 300 24.39 17.19 -13.06
C TRP A 300 25.47 16.14 -12.99
N LYS A 301 25.25 15.01 -13.68
CA LYS A 301 26.28 14.01 -13.92
C LYS A 301 26.85 14.16 -15.33
N GLU A 302 28.16 14.20 -15.41
CA GLU A 302 28.93 14.04 -16.62
C GLU A 302 29.59 12.65 -16.56
N GLN A 303 29.35 11.80 -17.56
CA GLN A 303 29.85 10.43 -17.57
C GLN A 303 30.90 10.23 -18.66
N VAL A 304 32.02 9.61 -18.28
CA VAL A 304 33.10 9.23 -19.19
C VAL A 304 32.89 7.78 -19.64
N MET A 305 32.62 7.62 -20.92
CA MET A 305 32.34 6.33 -21.53
C MET A 305 33.64 5.57 -21.79
N ALA A 306 33.55 4.23 -21.91
CA ALA A 306 34.72 3.38 -22.14
C ALA A 306 35.48 3.66 -23.45
N ASP A 307 34.86 4.38 -24.40
CA ASP A 307 35.46 4.81 -25.67
C ASP A 307 36.09 6.22 -25.60
N GLY A 308 36.08 6.86 -24.42
CA GLY A 308 36.63 8.20 -24.18
C GLY A 308 35.68 9.34 -24.52
N THR A 309 34.44 9.06 -24.93
CA THR A 309 33.42 10.10 -25.15
C THR A 309 32.77 10.55 -23.83
N THR A 310 32.32 11.80 -23.81
CA THR A 310 31.70 12.41 -22.62
C THR A 310 30.22 12.70 -22.89
N GLN A 311 29.34 12.23 -21.99
CA GLN A 311 27.91 12.46 -22.08
C GLN A 311 27.41 13.22 -20.85
N TRP A 312 26.65 14.29 -21.10
CA TRP A 312 25.94 15.03 -20.05
C TRP A 312 24.54 14.47 -19.89
N VAL A 313 24.17 14.09 -18.68
CA VAL A 313 22.83 13.63 -18.35
C VAL A 313 22.32 14.48 -17.19
N GLY A 314 21.24 15.22 -17.43
CA GLY A 314 20.45 15.81 -16.35
C GLY A 314 19.71 14.69 -15.62
N LEU A 315 19.77 14.68 -14.29
CA LEU A 315 18.90 13.86 -13.45
C LEU A 315 17.46 14.39 -13.51
#